data_AF-A0A3R5ZJL2-F1
#
_entry.id   AF-A0A3R5ZJL2-F1
#
_cell.length_a   1.000
_cell.length_b   1.000
_cell.length_c   1.000
_cell.angle_alpha   90.00
_cell.angle_beta   90.00
_cell.angle_gamma   90.00
#
_symmetry.space_group_name_H-M   'P 1'
#
loop_
_entity.id
_entity.type
_entity.pdbx_description
1 polymer ?
#
loop_
_entity_poly.entity_id
_entity_poly.type
_entity_poly.pdbx_seq_one_letter_code
_entity_poly.pdbx_strand_id
1 'polypeptide(L)'
;HIYPVIYSRSEQKRLIEKMLLKLRDNYDKEQESSIRYIISNRLSEWRLVFKYEFFQHEEEEVRIIVDVAKREKKLPVKHRMNAGYIVPYIELKLEKCDVSYVNFGPLQCDVEQKKHQVSVMEEMLESKGYSALVDYSHIPVRY
;
A
#
# COMPACT_ATOMS: atom_id res chain seq x y z
N HIS A 1 -10.08 -6.33 -0.27
CA HIS A 1 -9.22 -7.48 0.06
C HIS A 1 -7.81 -6.98 0.39
N ILE A 2 -7.10 -7.66 1.30
CA ILE A 2 -5.71 -7.37 1.62
C ILE A 2 -4.82 -8.15 0.65
N TYR A 3 -3.94 -7.47 -0.06
CA TYR A 3 -3.02 -8.12 -1.00
C TYR A 3 -1.56 -7.86 -0.62
N PRO A 4 -0.74 -8.90 -0.45
CA PRO A 4 0.69 -8.74 -0.25
C PRO A 4 1.34 -8.23 -1.55
N VAL A 5 2.30 -7.32 -1.41
CA VAL A 5 3.10 -6.84 -2.55
C VAL A 5 4.13 -7.90 -2.94
N ILE A 6 4.28 -8.13 -4.26
CA ILE A 6 5.20 -9.10 -4.82
C ILE A 6 6.35 -8.35 -5.49
N TYR A 7 7.55 -8.45 -4.90
CA TYR A 7 8.76 -7.75 -5.35
C TYR A 7 9.60 -8.58 -6.33
N SER A 8 9.72 -9.88 -6.10
CA SER A 8 10.59 -10.76 -6.87
C SER A 8 10.17 -10.85 -8.34
N ARG A 9 11.09 -10.49 -9.24
CA ARG A 9 10.85 -10.59 -10.69
C ARG A 9 10.63 -12.02 -11.16
N SER A 10 11.34 -12.98 -10.57
CA SER A 10 11.16 -14.40 -10.91
C SER A 10 9.78 -14.89 -10.50
N GLU A 11 9.29 -14.46 -9.34
CA GLU A 11 7.96 -14.80 -8.86
C GLU A 11 6.85 -14.15 -9.70
N GLN A 12 6.99 -12.85 -10.03
CA GLN A 12 6.07 -12.15 -10.94
C GLN A 12 5.99 -12.88 -12.29
N LYS A 13 7.13 -13.24 -12.88
CA LYS A 13 7.20 -13.99 -14.14
C LYS A 13 6.51 -15.34 -14.03
N ARG A 14 6.79 -16.10 -12.96
CA ARG A 14 6.17 -17.41 -12.70
C ARG A 14 4.65 -17.32 -12.63
N LEU A 15 4.11 -16.27 -11.99
CA LEU A 15 2.66 -16.04 -11.89
C LEU A 15 2.04 -15.73 -13.25
N ILE A 16 2.71 -14.88 -14.06
CA ILE A 16 2.27 -14.57 -15.43
C ILE A 16 2.26 -15.83 -16.28
N GLU A 17 3.36 -16.59 -16.29
CA GLU A 17 3.49 -17.82 -17.07
C GLU A 17 2.44 -18.86 -16.68
N LYS A 18 2.24 -19.09 -15.37
CA LYS A 18 1.21 -20.00 -14.87
C LYS A 18 -0.19 -19.62 -15.35
N MET A 19 -0.49 -18.32 -15.41
CA MET A 19 -1.79 -17.81 -15.87
C MET A 19 -1.96 -18.00 -17.38
N LEU A 20 -0.94 -17.68 -18.18
CA LEU A 20 -0.95 -17.86 -19.63
C LEU A 20 -1.06 -19.34 -20.03
N LEU A 21 -0.34 -20.24 -19.35
CA LEU A 21 -0.44 -21.68 -19.59
C LEU A 21 -1.85 -22.20 -19.32
N LYS A 22 -2.48 -21.78 -18.20
CA LYS A 22 -3.87 -22.13 -17.91
C LYS A 22 -4.84 -21.63 -18.96
N LEU A 23 -4.66 -20.40 -19.44
CA LEU A 23 -5.50 -19.85 -20.50
C LEU A 23 -5.34 -20.62 -21.81
N ARG A 24 -4.10 -20.97 -22.18
CA ARG A 24 -3.80 -21.79 -23.35
C ARG A 24 -4.49 -23.15 -23.27
N ASP A 25 -4.39 -23.82 -22.12
CA ASP A 25 -4.93 -25.17 -21.94
C ASP A 25 -6.46 -25.21 -21.94
N ASN A 26 -7.13 -24.08 -21.74
CA ASN A 26 -8.59 -23.93 -21.75
C ASN A 26 -9.07 -23.00 -22.87
N TYR A 27 -8.24 -22.73 -23.88
CA TYR A 27 -8.56 -21.79 -24.94
C TYR A 27 -9.57 -22.38 -25.91
N ASP A 28 -10.66 -21.65 -26.16
CA ASP A 28 -11.57 -21.85 -27.28
C ASP A 28 -11.72 -20.54 -28.05
N LYS A 29 -11.75 -20.64 -29.39
CA LYS A 29 -11.90 -19.51 -30.30
C LYS A 29 -13.22 -18.76 -30.07
N GLU A 30 -14.27 -19.46 -29.66
CA GLU A 30 -15.56 -18.83 -29.31
C GLU A 30 -15.47 -17.96 -28.04
N GLN A 31 -14.42 -18.10 -27.25
CA GLN A 31 -14.25 -17.44 -25.95
C GLN A 31 -13.25 -16.27 -25.98
N GLU A 32 -12.81 -15.81 -27.15
CA GLU A 32 -11.76 -14.78 -27.29
C GLU A 32 -12.03 -13.52 -26.44
N SER A 33 -13.26 -13.02 -26.44
CA SER A 33 -13.67 -11.85 -25.65
C SER A 33 -13.53 -12.08 -24.14
N SER A 34 -13.92 -13.27 -23.67
CA SER A 34 -13.80 -13.68 -22.27
C SER A 34 -12.34 -13.81 -21.84
N ILE A 35 -11.50 -14.36 -22.72
CA ILE A 35 -10.06 -14.50 -22.46
C ILE A 35 -9.38 -13.13 -22.38
N ARG A 36 -9.69 -12.22 -23.31
CA ARG A 36 -9.21 -10.82 -23.26
C ARG A 36 -9.62 -10.13 -21.97
N TYR A 37 -10.87 -10.32 -21.54
CA TYR A 37 -11.36 -9.78 -20.28
C TYR A 37 -10.60 -10.33 -19.06
N ILE A 38 -10.39 -11.65 -19.00
CA ILE A 38 -9.62 -12.29 -17.93
C ILE A 38 -8.18 -11.74 -17.87
N ILE A 39 -7.52 -11.60 -19.02
CA ILE A 39 -6.17 -11.02 -19.11
C ILE A 39 -6.18 -9.58 -18.59
N SER A 40 -7.12 -8.75 -19.05
CA SER A 40 -7.22 -7.36 -18.61
C SER A 40 -7.39 -7.24 -17.10
N ASN A 41 -8.30 -8.03 -16.50
CA ASN A 41 -8.53 -8.00 -15.06
C ASN A 41 -7.28 -8.43 -14.27
N ARG A 42 -6.59 -9.49 -14.70
CA ARG A 42 -5.34 -9.91 -14.03
C ARG A 42 -4.24 -8.88 -14.14
N LEU A 43 -4.09 -8.23 -15.29
CA LEU A 43 -3.12 -7.14 -15.44
C LEU A 43 -3.46 -5.95 -14.53
N SER A 44 -4.74 -5.60 -14.41
CA SER A 44 -5.20 -4.56 -13.49
C SER A 44 -4.92 -4.91 -12.03
N GLU A 45 -5.16 -6.16 -11.62
CA GLU A 45 -4.82 -6.63 -10.26
C GLU A 45 -3.31 -6.63 -10.03
N TRP A 46 -2.51 -7.17 -10.96
CA TRP A 46 -1.05 -7.20 -10.84
C TRP A 46 -0.42 -5.82 -10.83
N ARG A 47 -0.98 -4.84 -11.56
CA ARG A 47 -0.54 -3.45 -11.45
C ARG A 47 -0.62 -2.94 -10.01
N LEU A 48 -1.57 -3.43 -9.22
CA LEU A 48 -1.77 -3.03 -7.84
C LEU A 48 -0.88 -3.80 -6.87
N VAL A 49 -0.29 -4.94 -7.22
CA VAL A 49 0.48 -5.78 -6.28
C VAL A 49 1.92 -6.07 -6.69
N PHE A 50 2.27 -5.94 -7.97
CA PHE A 50 3.64 -6.08 -8.44
C PHE A 50 4.39 -4.77 -8.22
N LYS A 51 5.57 -4.88 -7.60
CA LYS A 51 6.47 -3.74 -7.37
C LYS A 51 7.88 -4.13 -7.77
N TYR A 52 8.71 -3.14 -8.08
CA TYR A 52 10.11 -3.39 -8.43
C TYR A 52 10.88 -3.83 -7.19
N GLU A 53 11.77 -4.80 -7.37
CA GLU A 53 12.65 -5.34 -6.32
C GLU A 53 13.47 -4.26 -5.60
N PHE A 54 13.84 -3.17 -6.30
CA PHE A 54 14.54 -2.03 -5.68
C PHE A 54 13.75 -1.34 -4.55
N PHE A 55 12.45 -1.57 -4.44
CA PHE A 55 11.60 -1.05 -3.35
C PHE A 55 11.36 -2.08 -2.23
N GLN A 56 12.03 -3.22 -2.25
CA GLN A 56 11.84 -4.27 -1.25
C GLN A 56 12.20 -3.83 0.17
N HIS A 57 13.07 -2.81 0.31
CA HIS A 57 13.39 -2.17 1.59
C HIS A 57 12.21 -1.41 2.23
N GLU A 58 11.12 -1.18 1.50
CA GLU A 58 9.84 -0.73 2.07
C GLU A 58 9.11 -1.93 2.71
N GLU A 59 9.83 -2.71 3.51
CA GLU A 59 9.43 -4.04 3.98
C GLU A 59 7.98 -4.06 4.50
N GLU A 60 7.26 -5.13 4.16
CA GLU A 60 5.88 -5.37 4.60
C GLU A 60 4.84 -4.34 4.11
N GLU A 61 5.04 -3.71 2.95
CA GLU A 61 3.95 -2.95 2.31
C GLU A 61 2.73 -3.88 2.07
N VAL A 62 1.66 -3.60 2.80
CA VAL A 62 0.36 -4.24 2.63
C VAL A 62 -0.58 -3.26 1.94
N ARG A 63 -1.10 -3.64 0.76
CA ARG A 63 -2.05 -2.81 0.02
C ARG A 63 -3.48 -3.24 0.33
N ILE A 64 -4.28 -2.29 0.78
CA ILE A 64 -5.73 -2.45 0.91
C ILE A 64 -6.36 -2.03 -0.43
N ILE A 65 -6.88 -3.01 -1.17
CA ILE A 65 -7.63 -2.78 -2.42
C ILE A 65 -9.12 -2.86 -2.08
N VAL A 66 -9.82 -1.73 -2.26
CA VAL A 66 -11.26 -1.60 -2.01
C VAL A 66 -11.98 -1.49 -3.34
N ASP A 67 -12.68 -2.55 -3.73
CA ASP A 67 -13.59 -2.50 -4.87
C ASP A 67 -14.85 -1.74 -4.48
N VAL A 68 -14.89 -0.46 -4.83
CA VAL A 68 -16.10 0.35 -4.65
C VAL A 68 -17.06 0.02 -5.78
N ALA A 69 -18.07 -0.82 -5.49
CA ALA A 69 -19.13 -1.11 -6.43
C ALA A 69 -19.78 0.22 -6.89
N LYS A 70 -19.86 0.45 -8.21
CA LYS A 70 -20.43 1.68 -8.81
C LYS A 70 -21.83 2.05 -8.31
N ARG A 71 -22.54 1.14 -7.62
CA ARG A 71 -23.96 1.28 -7.28
C ARG A 71 -24.28 1.36 -5.79
N GLU A 72 -23.38 1.06 -4.86
CA GLU A 72 -23.72 1.11 -3.43
C GLU A 72 -22.67 1.84 -2.60
N LYS A 73 -23.10 3.00 -2.06
CA LYS A 73 -22.38 3.96 -1.21
C LYS A 73 -21.10 4.54 -1.80
N LYS A 74 -21.23 5.76 -2.35
CA LYS A 74 -20.09 6.68 -2.52
C LYS A 74 -19.47 6.91 -1.14
N LEU A 75 -18.23 6.46 -0.93
CA LEU A 75 -17.47 6.83 0.26
C LEU A 75 -17.35 8.37 0.28
N PRO A 76 -17.61 9.03 1.42
CA PRO A 76 -17.55 10.47 1.50
C PRO A 76 -16.10 10.93 1.30
N VAL A 77 -15.84 11.54 0.14
CA VAL A 77 -14.53 12.14 -0.15
C VAL A 77 -14.42 13.43 0.64
N LYS A 78 -13.44 13.49 1.54
CA LYS A 78 -13.06 14.68 2.28
C LYS A 78 -11.90 15.37 1.58
N HIS A 79 -11.67 16.63 1.92
CA HIS A 79 -10.60 17.43 1.34
C HIS A 79 -9.76 18.04 2.46
N ARG A 80 -8.43 17.98 2.31
CA ARG A 80 -7.49 18.65 3.21
C ARG A 80 -6.60 19.58 2.41
N MET A 81 -6.22 20.70 3.01
CA MET A 81 -5.25 21.61 2.42
C MET A 81 -3.85 21.18 2.85
N ASN A 82 -2.94 20.97 1.90
CA ASN A 82 -1.54 20.68 2.15
C ASN A 82 -0.67 21.50 1.18
N ALA A 83 0.19 22.38 1.70
CA ALA A 83 1.07 23.25 0.92
C ALA A 83 0.36 24.00 -0.23
N GLY A 84 -0.86 24.51 0.02
CA GLY A 84 -1.68 25.21 -0.99
C GLY A 84 -2.47 24.32 -1.94
N TYR A 85 -2.28 23.00 -1.88
CA TYR A 85 -3.04 22.03 -2.69
C TYR A 85 -4.24 21.48 -1.91
N ILE A 86 -5.36 21.31 -2.61
CA ILE A 86 -6.52 20.58 -2.10
C ILE A 86 -6.31 19.09 -2.42
N VAL A 87 -6.07 18.29 -1.38
CA VAL A 87 -5.85 16.85 -1.50
C VAL A 87 -7.12 16.10 -1.09
N PRO A 88 -7.78 15.36 -2.00
CA PRO A 88 -8.92 14.52 -1.65
C PRO A 88 -8.44 13.28 -0.87
N TYR A 89 -9.23 12.85 0.12
CA TYR A 89 -8.96 11.65 0.90
C TYR A 89 -10.26 10.99 1.36
N ILE A 90 -10.17 9.71 1.73
CA ILE A 90 -11.25 8.96 2.36
C ILE A 90 -10.80 8.65 3.79
N GLU A 91 -11.68 8.90 4.76
CA GLU A 91 -11.41 8.57 6.15
C GLU A 91 -11.76 7.10 6.41
N LEU A 92 -10.79 6.34 6.92
CA LEU A 92 -10.97 4.98 7.40
C LEU A 92 -10.93 5.01 8.92
N LYS A 93 -11.91 4.38 9.56
CA LYS A 93 -11.88 4.18 11.02
C LYS A 93 -11.07 2.94 11.32
N LEU A 94 -9.91 3.14 11.93
CA LEU A 94 -9.07 2.09 12.48
C LEU A 94 -9.17 2.16 14.00
N GLU A 95 -9.22 1.01 14.68
CA GLU A 95 -9.18 1.00 16.13
C GLU A 95 -7.76 1.34 16.59
N LYS A 96 -7.63 1.95 17.77
CA LYS A 96 -6.32 2.40 18.26
C LYS A 96 -5.34 1.25 18.46
N CYS A 97 -5.85 0.08 18.84
CA CYS A 97 -5.09 -1.15 18.99
C CYS A 97 -4.53 -1.70 17.68
N ASP A 98 -5.07 -1.26 16.53
CA ASP A 98 -4.61 -1.71 15.21
C ASP A 98 -3.31 -0.99 14.79
N VAL A 99 -2.96 0.12 15.46
CA VAL A 99 -1.73 0.85 15.18
C VAL A 99 -0.62 0.32 16.09
N SER A 100 0.31 -0.43 15.51
CA SER A 100 1.41 -1.06 16.23
C SER A 100 2.71 -0.25 16.20
N TYR A 101 2.92 0.55 15.16
CA TYR A 101 4.19 1.25 14.92
C TYR A 101 3.98 2.55 14.14
N VAL A 102 4.71 3.60 14.54
CA VAL A 102 4.77 4.90 13.86
C VAL A 102 6.22 5.20 13.55
N ASN A 103 6.54 5.37 12.27
CA ASN A 103 7.90 5.67 11.82
C ASN A 103 7.99 7.09 11.27
N PHE A 104 8.95 7.87 11.76
CA PHE A 104 9.32 9.12 11.13
C PHE A 104 10.10 8.86 9.85
N GLY A 105 9.70 9.51 8.76
CA GLY A 105 10.46 9.49 7.50
C GLY A 105 11.88 10.05 7.67
N PRO A 106 12.76 9.82 6.69
CA PRO A 106 14.12 10.32 6.75
C PRO A 106 14.14 11.85 6.73
N LEU A 107 14.53 12.45 7.85
CA LEU A 107 14.63 13.89 8.04
C LEU A 107 16.10 14.29 8.29
N GLN A 108 16.46 15.49 7.83
CA GLN A 108 17.73 16.11 8.20
C GLN A 108 17.62 16.71 9.59
N CYS A 109 17.92 15.89 10.59
CA CYS A 109 17.89 16.29 11.98
C CYS A 109 19.03 15.60 12.73
N ASP A 110 19.55 16.28 13.75
CA ASP A 110 20.57 15.72 14.64
C ASP A 110 19.99 14.65 15.57
N VAL A 111 20.87 13.97 16.31
CA VAL A 111 20.50 12.85 17.18
C VAL A 111 19.56 13.30 18.30
N GLU A 112 19.74 14.50 18.84
CA GLU A 112 18.93 15.01 19.96
C GLU A 112 17.55 15.46 19.48
N GLN A 113 17.47 16.07 18.30
CA GLN A 113 16.22 16.39 17.62
C GLN A 113 15.39 15.12 17.36
N LYS A 114 16.02 14.05 16.86
CA LYS A 114 15.34 12.76 16.65
C LYS A 114 14.77 12.20 17.95
N LYS A 115 15.57 12.14 19.01
CA LYS A 115 15.11 11.66 20.33
C LYS A 115 13.95 12.50 20.86
N HIS A 116 14.05 13.82 20.75
CA HIS A 116 12.98 14.71 21.20
C HIS A 116 11.68 14.48 20.42
N GLN A 117 11.75 14.32 19.10
CA GLN A 117 10.59 14.03 18.26
C GLN A 117 9.95 12.68 18.57
N VAL A 118 10.75 11.64 18.83
CA VAL A 118 10.26 10.34 19.30
C VAL A 118 9.50 10.51 20.62
N SER A 119 10.15 11.13 21.62
CA SER A 119 9.55 11.30 22.94
C SER A 119 8.23 12.09 22.92
N VAL A 120 8.16 13.18 22.15
CA VAL A 120 6.93 13.96 21.99
C VAL A 120 5.81 13.14 21.33
N MET A 121 6.16 12.31 20.34
CA MET A 121 5.19 11.44 19.68
C MET A 121 4.70 10.32 20.59
N GLU A 122 5.59 9.70 21.37
CA GLU A 122 5.24 8.69 22.37
C GLU A 122 4.25 9.25 23.39
N GLU A 123 4.54 10.43 23.96
CA GLU A 123 3.64 11.11 24.91
C GLU A 123 2.28 11.44 24.28
N MET A 124 2.29 11.92 23.03
CA MET A 124 1.06 12.21 22.30
C MET A 124 0.23 10.93 22.07
N LEU A 125 0.86 9.83 21.66
CA LEU A 125 0.18 8.56 21.41
C LEU A 125 -0.40 7.97 22.69
N GLU A 126 0.38 7.96 23.77
CA GLU A 126 -0.05 7.48 25.08
C GLU A 126 -1.22 8.30 25.63
N SER A 127 -1.14 9.64 25.57
CA SER A 127 -2.24 10.52 26.00
C SER A 127 -3.54 10.32 25.22
N LYS A 128 -3.45 9.76 24.02
CA LYS A 128 -4.59 9.41 23.17
C LYS A 128 -4.97 7.92 23.28
N GLY A 129 -4.29 7.14 24.10
CA GLY A 129 -4.59 5.72 24.33
C GLY A 129 -4.15 4.79 23.20
N TYR A 130 -3.09 5.14 22.48
CA TYR A 130 -2.41 4.24 21.55
C TYR A 130 -1.27 3.50 22.27
N SER A 131 -1.01 2.27 21.85
CA SER A 131 0.10 1.44 22.33
C SER A 131 1.19 1.23 21.27
N ALA A 132 1.26 2.13 20.29
CA ALA A 132 2.16 2.02 19.16
C ALA A 132 3.59 2.40 19.55
N LEU A 133 4.57 1.65 19.04
CA LEU A 133 5.98 2.00 19.14
C LEU A 133 6.32 3.15 18.17
N VAL A 134 7.30 3.97 18.53
CA VAL A 134 7.73 5.11 17.71
C VAL A 134 9.22 4.97 17.38
N ASP A 135 9.59 5.25 16.13
CA ASP A 135 10.98 5.17 15.69
C ASP A 135 11.29 6.09 14.50
N TYR A 136 12.55 6.09 14.08
CA TYR A 136 13.05 6.81 12.92
C TYR A 136 13.49 5.88 11.78
N SER A 137 13.19 6.30 10.56
CA SER A 137 13.68 5.61 9.38
C SER A 137 15.20 5.69 9.30
N HIS A 138 15.84 4.54 9.14
CA HIS A 138 17.28 4.43 8.88
C HIS A 138 17.62 4.59 7.39
N ILE A 139 16.63 4.85 6.54
CA ILE A 139 16.84 5.06 5.11
C ILE A 139 17.52 6.43 4.92
N PRO A 140 18.55 6.56 4.05
CA PRO A 140 19.16 7.85 3.78
C PRO A 140 18.17 8.79 3.07
N VAL A 141 18.26 10.10 3.40
CA VAL A 141 17.52 11.16 2.69
C VAL A 141 17.96 11.16 1.21
N ARG A 142 17.00 11.05 0.28
CA ARG A 142 17.25 11.13 -1.16
C ARG A 142 16.99 12.57 -1.64
N TYR A 143 17.87 13.10 -2.48
CA TYR A 143 17.73 14.40 -3.15
C TYR A 143 17.33 14.21 -4.61
#